data_AF-A0A965CUL3-F1
#
_entry.id   AF-A0A965CUL3-F1
#
_cell.length_a   1.000
_cell.length_b   1.000
_cell.length_c   1.000
_cell.angle_alpha   90.00
_cell.angle_beta   90.00
_cell.angle_gamma   90.00
#
_symmetry.space_group_name_H-M   'P 1'
#
loop_
_entity.id
_entity.type
_entity.pdbx_description
1 polymer ?
#
loop_
_entity_poly.entity_id
_entity_poly.type
_entity_poly.pdbx_seq_one_letter_code
_entity_poly.pdbx_strand_id
1 'polypeptide(L)'
;MEVLLKLSGAIDRFNQKFSLFADWLVLLSCLISAGNAFSRYSFSLSSNAWLEIQWYMFGAMILLGASYTLKKNEHVRVDIIYGHLSTRTQIWIDIIGGV
;
A
#
# COMPACT_ATOMS: atom_id res chain seq x y z
N MET A 1 -0.85 -4.82 -32.13
CA MET A 1 -0.37 -4.19 -30.89
C MET A 1 -1.41 -3.33 -30.18
N GLU A 2 -2.34 -2.65 -30.87
CA GLU A 2 -3.33 -1.78 -30.21
C GLU A 2 -4.20 -2.46 -29.15
N VAL A 3 -4.61 -3.72 -29.37
CA VAL A 3 -5.45 -4.47 -28.42
C VAL A 3 -4.73 -4.68 -27.09
N LEU A 4 -3.43 -5.01 -27.13
CA LEU A 4 -2.61 -5.21 -25.93
C LEU A 4 -2.41 -3.90 -25.17
N LEU A 5 -2.21 -2.78 -25.88
CA LEU A 5 -2.08 -1.45 -25.26
C LEU A 5 -3.40 -1.00 -24.62
N LYS A 6 -4.54 -1.24 -25.27
CA LYS A 6 -5.87 -0.95 -24.69
C LYS A 6 -6.12 -1.77 -23.44
N LEU A 7 -5.72 -3.05 -23.44
CA LEU A 7 -5.85 -3.95 -22.30
C LEU A 7 -4.96 -3.49 -21.12
N SER A 8 -3.70 -3.16 -21.38
CA SER A 8 -2.80 -2.58 -20.37
C SER A 8 -3.36 -1.27 -19.79
N GLY A 9 -3.87 -0.37 -20.63
CA GLY A 9 -4.51 0.85 -20.18
C GLY A 9 -5.77 0.63 -19.34
N ALA A 10 -6.53 -0.44 -19.59
CA ALA A 10 -7.68 -0.82 -18.79
C ALA A 10 -7.26 -1.33 -17.40
N ILE A 11 -6.24 -2.20 -17.33
CA ILE A 11 -5.66 -2.70 -16.07
C ILE A 11 -5.14 -1.52 -15.23
N ASP A 12 -4.46 -0.58 -15.87
CA ASP A 12 -3.92 0.61 -15.22
C ASP A 12 -4.99 1.50 -14.58
N ARG A 13 -6.09 1.73 -15.30
CA ARG A 13 -7.24 2.49 -14.78
C ARG A 13 -7.94 1.73 -13.65
N PHE A 14 -7.98 0.41 -13.73
CA PHE A 14 -8.53 -0.42 -12.67
C PHE A 14 -7.67 -0.29 -11.40
N ASN A 15 -6.35 -0.48 -11.49
CA ASN A 15 -5.42 -0.31 -10.38
C ASN A 15 -5.50 1.08 -9.73
N GLN A 16 -5.67 2.15 -10.53
CA GLN A 16 -5.89 3.51 -10.01
C GLN A 16 -7.15 3.65 -9.15
N LYS A 17 -8.23 2.94 -9.48
CA LYS A 17 -9.46 2.98 -8.66
C LYS A 17 -9.26 2.27 -7.33
N PHE A 18 -8.53 1.15 -7.33
CA PHE A 18 -8.19 0.44 -6.11
C PHE A 18 -7.25 1.24 -5.21
N SER A 19 -6.31 1.99 -5.78
CA SER A 19 -5.43 2.86 -4.99
C SER A 19 -6.23 3.96 -4.28
N LEU A 20 -7.18 4.60 -4.96
CA LEU A 20 -8.06 5.60 -4.33
C LEU A 20 -8.86 5.00 -3.16
N PHE A 21 -9.33 3.76 -3.30
CA PHE A 21 -10.01 3.07 -2.20
C PHE A 21 -9.06 2.75 -1.05
N ALA A 22 -7.82 2.32 -1.36
CA ALA A 22 -6.77 2.11 -0.36
C ALA A 22 -6.43 3.40 0.39
N ASP A 23 -6.36 4.54 -0.28
CA ASP A 23 -6.10 5.85 0.35
C ASP A 23 -7.19 6.19 1.39
N TRP A 24 -8.46 5.89 1.11
CA TRP A 24 -9.53 6.05 2.10
C TRP A 24 -9.43 5.05 3.26
N LEU A 25 -9.01 3.81 2.99
CA LEU A 25 -8.80 2.81 4.04
C LEU A 25 -7.72 3.23 5.04
N VAL A 26 -6.63 3.87 4.60
CA VAL A 26 -5.59 4.33 5.54
C VAL A 26 -6.10 5.46 6.42
N LEU A 27 -6.84 6.41 5.83
CA LEU A 27 -7.43 7.52 6.59
C LEU A 27 -8.38 6.99 7.66
N LEU A 28 -9.29 6.09 7.29
CA LEU A 28 -10.24 5.50 8.23
C LEU A 28 -9.53 4.64 9.29
N SER A 29 -8.52 3.85 8.91
CA SER A 29 -7.71 3.06 9.86
C SER A 29 -7.03 3.97 10.90
N CYS A 30 -6.48 5.11 10.46
CA CYS A 30 -5.89 6.12 11.34
C CYS A 30 -6.92 6.74 12.30
N LEU A 31 -8.09 7.13 11.80
CA LEU A 31 -9.17 7.70 12.61
C LEU A 31 -9.69 6.70 13.66
N ILE A 32 -9.87 5.44 13.28
CA ILE A 32 -10.25 4.36 14.20
C ILE A 32 -9.17 4.16 15.27
N SER A 33 -7.89 4.19 14.89
CA SER A 33 -6.78 4.07 15.84
C SER A 33 -6.75 5.21 16.85
N ALA A 34 -6.93 6.44 16.38
CA ALA A 34 -7.01 7.63 17.23
C ALA A 34 -8.22 7.58 18.17
N GLY A 35 -9.39 7.19 17.65
CA GLY A 35 -10.60 7.00 18.45
C GLY A 35 -10.46 5.91 19.51
N ASN A 36 -9.84 4.78 19.15
CA ASN A 36 -9.56 3.69 20.08
C ASN A 36 -8.59 4.14 21.19
N ALA A 37 -7.53 4.87 20.85
CA ALA A 37 -6.62 5.45 21.83
C ALA A 37 -7.36 6.43 22.77
N PHE A 38 -8.16 7.34 22.22
CA PHE A 38 -8.96 8.28 23.03
C PHE A 38 -9.92 7.55 23.98
N SER A 39 -10.63 6.53 23.49
CA SER A 39 -11.54 5.71 24.27
C SER A 39 -10.83 5.00 25.43
N ARG A 40 -9.66 4.44 25.13
CA ARG A 40 -8.86 3.69 26.10
C ARG A 40 -8.26 4.57 27.19
N TYR A 41 -7.80 5.78 26.85
CA TYR A 41 -7.16 6.67 27.83
C TYR A 41 -8.16 7.57 28.58
N SER A 42 -9.28 7.95 27.95
CA SER A 42 -10.27 8.85 28.59
C SER A 42 -11.33 8.09 29.37
N PHE A 43 -11.73 6.91 28.89
CA PHE A 43 -12.85 6.15 29.46
C PHE A 43 -12.45 4.76 29.96
N SER A 44 -11.16 4.38 29.86
CA SER A 44 -10.67 3.03 30.18
C SER A 44 -11.41 1.90 29.44
N LEU A 45 -12.09 2.24 28.33
CA LEU A 45 -12.83 1.32 27.49
C LEU A 45 -11.88 0.76 26.43
N SER A 46 -11.63 -0.54 26.50
CA SER A 46 -10.82 -1.27 25.53
C SER A 46 -11.65 -2.40 24.95
N SER A 47 -11.77 -2.45 23.63
CA SER A 47 -12.43 -3.55 22.91
C SER A 47 -11.55 -4.03 21.77
N ASN A 48 -11.38 -5.35 21.69
CA ASN A 48 -10.56 -5.98 20.65
C ASN A 48 -11.11 -5.76 19.24
N ALA A 49 -12.43 -5.57 19.08
CA ALA A 49 -13.03 -5.33 17.77
C ALA A 49 -12.45 -4.08 17.08
N TRP A 50 -12.12 -3.04 17.85
CA TRP A 50 -11.50 -1.82 17.34
C TRP A 50 -10.07 -2.07 16.84
N LEU A 51 -9.33 -2.98 17.47
CA LEU A 51 -8.00 -3.39 17.04
C LEU A 51 -8.06 -4.28 15.80
N GLU A 52 -8.98 -5.24 15.77
CA GLU A 52 -9.14 -6.16 14.63
C GLU A 52 -9.53 -5.43 13.35
N ILE A 53 -10.51 -4.52 13.42
CA ILE A 53 -10.93 -3.76 12.24
C ILE A 53 -9.80 -2.87 11.72
N GLN A 54 -9.01 -2.27 12.61
CA GLN A 54 -7.83 -1.49 12.21
C GLN A 54 -6.84 -2.36 11.44
N TRP A 55 -6.58 -3.59 11.90
CA TRP A 55 -5.66 -4.52 11.25
C TRP A 55 -6.17 -4.98 9.88
N TYR A 56 -7.46 -5.30 9.76
CA TYR A 56 -8.06 -5.66 8.48
C TYR A 56 -8.06 -4.53 7.47
N MET A 57 -8.38 -3.31 7.90
CA MET A 57 -8.35 -2.14 7.02
C MET A 57 -6.92 -1.84 6.55
N PHE A 58 -5.94 -1.99 7.43
CA PHE A 58 -4.54 -1.82 7.07
C PHE A 58 -4.07 -2.88 6.07
N GLY A 59 -4.40 -4.16 6.30
CA GLY A 59 -4.08 -5.24 5.38
C GLY A 59 -4.74 -5.06 4.00
N ALA A 60 -6.03 -4.69 3.99
CA ALA A 60 -6.76 -4.42 2.75
C ALA A 60 -6.15 -3.25 1.97
N MET A 61 -5.77 -2.17 2.64
CA MET A 61 -5.07 -1.03 2.01
C MET A 61 -3.78 -1.47 1.31
N ILE A 62 -2.92 -2.23 1.98
CA ILE A 62 -1.65 -2.70 1.39
C ILE A 62 -1.93 -3.58 0.17
N LEU A 63 -2.83 -4.56 0.30
CA LEU A 63 -3.11 -5.50 -0.79
C LEU A 63 -3.71 -4.79 -2.03
N LEU A 64 -4.60 -3.83 -1.82
CA LEU A 64 -5.27 -3.11 -2.92
C LEU A 64 -4.38 -1.99 -3.51
N GLY A 65 -3.51 -1.40 -2.70
CA GLY A 65 -2.58 -0.34 -3.12
C GLY A 65 -1.22 -0.83 -3.67
N ALA A 66 -0.85 -2.09 -3.42
CA ALA A 66 0.45 -2.64 -3.79
C ALA A 66 0.72 -2.59 -5.31
N SER A 67 -0.27 -2.93 -6.13
CA SER A 67 -0.10 -2.92 -7.60
C SER A 67 0.11 -1.51 -8.15
N TYR A 68 -0.56 -0.51 -7.55
CA TYR A 68 -0.45 0.88 -7.97
C TYR A 68 0.87 1.51 -7.53
N THR A 69 1.31 1.25 -6.29
CA THR A 69 2.62 1.69 -5.78
C THR A 69 3.78 1.05 -6.55
N LEU A 70 3.65 -0.23 -6.91
CA LEU A 70 4.61 -0.90 -7.79
C LEU A 70 4.68 -0.24 -9.16
N LYS A 71 3.53 0.06 -9.78
CA LYS A 71 3.49 0.81 -11.05
C LYS A 71 4.20 2.17 -10.96
N LYS A 72 4.19 2.81 -9.80
CA LYS A 72 4.85 4.09 -9.55
C LYS A 72 6.32 3.96 -9.15
N ASN A 73 6.84 2.74 -8.97
CA ASN A 73 8.13 2.46 -8.34
C ASN A 73 8.27 3.12 -6.96
N GLU A 74 7.14 3.27 -6.26
CA GLU A 74 7.04 3.84 -4.91
C GLU A 74 6.73 2.75 -3.86
N HIS A 75 6.85 1.48 -4.25
CA HIS A 75 6.75 0.39 -3.29
C HIS A 75 7.83 0.54 -2.23
N VAL A 76 7.50 0.34 -0.95
CA VAL A 76 8.47 0.56 0.13
C VAL A 76 9.58 -0.47 0.03
N ARG A 77 10.79 -0.01 -0.30
CA ARG A 77 12.01 -0.83 -0.36
C ARG A 77 12.98 -0.37 0.72
N VAL A 78 13.72 -1.31 1.30
CA VAL A 78 14.80 -0.99 2.23
C VAL A 78 16.09 -0.77 1.42
N ASP A 79 16.20 0.40 0.81
CA ASP A 79 17.23 0.72 -0.20
C ASP A 79 18.52 1.30 0.41
N ILE A 80 19.05 0.70 1.48
CA ILE A 80 20.28 1.20 2.16
C ILE A 80 21.49 1.13 1.22
N ILE A 81 21.63 0.00 0.52
CA ILE A 81 22.78 -0.28 -0.36
C ILE A 81 22.44 0.09 -1.81
N TYR A 82 21.17 -0.04 -2.21
CA TYR A 82 20.70 0.12 -3.58
C TYR A 82 21.06 1.48 -4.20
N GLY A 83 20.93 2.57 -3.44
CA GLY A 83 21.27 3.92 -3.90
C GLY A 83 22.76 4.15 -4.20
N HIS A 84 23.65 3.31 -3.67
CA HIS A 84 25.10 3.41 -3.87
C HIS A 84 25.63 2.52 -5.00
N LEU A 85 24.77 1.70 -5.61
CA LEU A 85 25.16 0.76 -6.67
C LEU A 85 25.10 1.39 -8.06
N SER A 86 25.86 0.82 -8.98
CA SER A 86 25.81 1.23 -10.40
C SER A 86 24.43 0.91 -11.00
N THR A 87 24.01 1.70 -12.00
CA THR A 87 22.72 1.51 -12.70
C THR A 87 22.55 0.08 -13.25
N ARG A 88 23.64 -0.56 -13.70
CA ARG A 88 23.59 -1.95 -14.18
C ARG A 88 23.26 -2.92 -13.06
N THR A 89 23.80 -2.72 -11.87
CA THR A 89 23.54 -3.56 -10.71
C THR A 89 22.12 -3.35 -10.17
N GLN A 90 21.63 -2.10 -10.18
CA GLN A 90 20.25 -1.77 -9.82
C GLN A 90 19.25 -2.53 -10.71
N ILE A 91 19.43 -2.48 -12.03
CA ILE A 91 18.56 -3.22 -12.98
C ILE A 91 18.59 -4.74 -12.73
N TRP A 92 19.77 -5.30 -12.44
CA TRP A 92 19.87 -6.74 -12.10
C TRP A 92 19.14 -7.08 -10.80
N ILE A 93 19.21 -6.19 -9.80
CA ILE A 93 18.50 -6.36 -8.55
C ILE A 93 16.99 -6.26 -8.78
N ASP A 94 16.51 -5.32 -9.58
CA ASP A 94 15.08 -5.16 -9.89
C ASP A 94 14.53 -6.41 -10.61
N ILE A 95 15.29 -6.92 -11.60
CA ILE A 95 14.92 -8.12 -12.36
C ILE A 95 14.84 -9.37 -11.46
N ILE A 96 15.80 -9.55 -10.54
CA ILE A 96 15.85 -10.73 -9.66
C ILE A 96 14.90 -10.58 -8.47
N GLY A 97 14.78 -9.37 -7.93
CA GLY A 97 13.99 -9.03 -6.75
C GLY A 97 12.49 -8.90 -7.03
N GLY A 98 12.09 -8.80 -8.30
CA GLY A 98 10.69 -8.73 -8.71
C GLY A 98 10.01 -7.39 -8.40
N VAL A 99 10.80 -6.32 -8.21
CA VAL A 99 10.35 -4.95 -7.98
C VAL A 99 11.10 -4.01 -8.91
#